data_AF-A0A0U4B511-F1
#
_entry.id   AF-A0A0U4B511-F1
#
_cell.length_a   1.000
_cell.length_b   1.000
_cell.length_c   1.000
_cell.angle_alpha   90.00
_cell.angle_beta   90.00
_cell.angle_gamma   90.00
#
_symmetry.space_group_name_H-M   'P 1'
#
loop_
_entity.id
_entity.type
_entity.pdbx_description
1 polymer ?
#
loop_
_entity_poly.entity_id
_entity_poly.type
_entity_poly.pdbx_seq_one_letter_code
_entity_poly.pdbx_strand_id
1 'polypeptide(L)'
;MELRRERALWRLLAAAAVLGAAGAAPGDKSTAKCKEYAKAVYVESMAPVLLPRAMPTTENVCGIVEVPLIVGGIKTGPREFPHMAVIGYGEENAIEWMCGGSLISETYILTAAHCLNSNEKGPARWVRLGDVNLDGSNPDSNPQQVAVAERVAHPGYAPPSRYDDVALLRLARAVAFDAYTRPACLHVATQLPAAVGVATGFGKIEFASAATSKDLLKVRLPFIPHGQCEAAYAADRGSRRLADGIREASMLCAGEPKGGKDTCQGDSGGPLQVSLQEPYCMYGLVGVTSFGKFCGFQNSPAVYSRVSHYVPWIESVVWP
;
A
#
# COMPACT_ATOMS: atom_id res chain seq x y z
N MET A 1 45.82 42.78 25.80
CA MET A 1 45.88 41.58 24.94
C MET A 1 44.72 40.63 25.20
N GLU A 2 44.03 40.73 26.34
CA GLU A 2 42.80 39.97 26.65
C GLU A 2 41.58 40.20 25.74
N LEU A 3 41.29 41.42 25.27
CA LEU A 3 40.06 41.70 24.51
C LEU A 3 40.01 41.13 23.07
N ARG A 4 41.13 40.62 22.54
CA ARG A 4 41.17 39.99 21.20
C ARG A 4 40.93 38.48 21.23
N ARG A 5 41.05 37.82 22.39
CA ARG A 5 40.80 36.38 22.53
C ARG A 5 39.31 36.06 22.67
N GLU A 6 38.51 36.93 23.27
CA GLU A 6 37.06 36.70 23.43
C GLU A 6 36.29 36.78 22.10
N ARG A 7 36.67 37.69 21.20
CA ARG A 7 36.00 37.80 19.88
C ARG A 7 36.26 36.62 18.95
N ALA A 8 37.33 35.86 19.18
CA ALA A 8 37.63 34.65 18.42
C ALA A 8 36.77 33.45 18.89
N LEU A 9 36.49 33.34 20.21
CA LEU A 9 35.62 32.30 20.75
C LEU A 9 34.15 32.48 20.32
N TRP A 10 33.65 33.71 20.26
CA TRP A 10 32.28 33.97 19.81
C TRP A 10 32.06 33.72 18.31
N ARG A 11 33.11 33.86 17.47
CA ARG A 11 33.03 33.51 16.05
C ARG A 11 33.08 31.99 15.79
N LEU A 12 33.77 31.24 16.65
CA LEU A 12 33.79 29.77 16.60
C LEU A 12 32.48 29.16 17.14
N LEU A 13 31.85 29.78 18.15
CA LEU A 13 30.53 29.37 18.64
C LEU A 13 29.38 29.76 17.68
N ALA A 14 29.52 30.85 16.92
CA ALA A 14 28.56 31.20 15.86
C ALA A 14 28.67 30.33 14.60
N ALA A 15 29.83 29.71 14.34
CA ALA A 15 30.00 28.74 13.26
C ALA A 15 29.49 27.34 13.63
N ALA A 16 29.34 27.03 14.93
CA ALA A 16 28.78 25.77 15.41
C ALA A 16 27.24 25.79 15.56
N ALA A 17 26.59 26.93 15.36
CA ALA A 17 25.14 27.12 15.51
C ALA A 17 24.37 27.25 14.18
N VAL A 18 24.99 26.89 13.05
CA VAL A 18 24.34 26.80 11.72
C VAL A 18 24.24 25.35 11.22
N LEU A 19 24.22 24.38 12.15
CA LEU A 19 23.74 23.02 11.88
C LEU A 19 22.25 22.87 12.30
N GLY A 20 21.49 23.95 12.13
CA GLY A 20 20.05 23.96 12.32
C GLY A 20 19.38 23.19 11.19
N ALA A 21 18.88 21.99 11.52
CA ALA A 21 17.94 21.17 10.75
C ALA A 21 18.28 21.01 9.26
N ALA A 22 19.14 20.04 8.93
CA ALA A 22 18.98 19.35 7.65
C ALA A 22 17.53 18.86 7.60
N GLY A 23 16.71 19.45 6.70
CA GLY A 23 15.35 18.97 6.49
C GLY A 23 15.39 17.47 6.24
N ALA A 24 14.46 16.73 6.85
CA ALA A 24 14.36 15.29 6.69
C ALA A 24 14.38 14.95 5.18
N ALA A 25 15.23 14.01 4.79
CA ALA A 25 15.30 13.56 3.41
C ALA A 25 13.97 12.88 3.03
N PRO A 26 13.54 12.92 1.75
CA PRO A 26 12.34 12.22 1.34
C PRO A 26 12.45 10.73 1.70
N GLY A 27 11.46 10.23 2.44
CA GLY A 27 11.46 8.86 2.95
C GLY A 27 11.83 8.70 4.42
N ASP A 28 12.41 9.72 5.07
CA ASP A 28 12.79 9.63 6.47
C ASP A 28 11.56 9.53 7.38
N LYS A 29 10.51 10.30 7.09
CA LYS A 29 9.27 10.30 7.88
C LYS A 29 8.56 8.94 7.78
N SER A 30 8.39 8.42 6.57
CA SER A 30 7.78 7.12 6.29
C SER A 30 8.60 5.97 6.89
N THR A 31 9.93 6.03 6.83
CA THR A 31 10.80 5.02 7.44
C THR A 31 10.69 5.03 8.97
N ALA A 32 10.66 6.21 9.59
CA ALA A 32 10.48 6.34 11.03
C ALA A 32 9.11 5.81 11.48
N LYS A 33 8.05 6.16 10.73
CA LYS A 33 6.68 5.71 11.01
C LYS A 33 6.50 4.21 10.80
N CYS A 34 7.11 3.62 9.77
CA CYS A 34 7.17 2.18 9.58
C CYS A 34 7.74 1.45 10.82
N LYS A 35 8.84 1.96 11.41
CA LYS A 35 9.43 1.40 12.63
C LYS A 35 8.52 1.57 13.87
N GLU A 36 7.76 2.67 13.92
CA GLU A 36 6.77 2.90 14.97
C GLU A 36 5.62 1.89 14.86
N TYR A 37 5.05 1.74 13.66
CA TYR A 37 3.95 0.82 13.38
C TYR A 37 4.33 -0.65 13.54
N ALA A 38 5.59 -1.01 13.27
CA ALA A 38 6.10 -2.37 13.51
C ALA A 38 5.98 -2.82 14.98
N LYS A 39 5.90 -1.89 15.94
CA LYS A 39 5.67 -2.23 17.35
C LYS A 39 4.29 -2.87 17.58
N ALA A 40 3.30 -2.57 16.74
CA ALA A 40 1.96 -3.15 16.82
C ALA A 40 1.91 -4.65 16.45
N VAL A 41 3.03 -5.23 15.99
CA VAL A 41 3.18 -6.69 15.84
C VAL A 41 3.15 -7.41 17.20
N TYR A 42 3.45 -6.68 18.28
CA TYR A 42 3.44 -7.20 19.63
C TYR A 42 2.24 -6.63 20.39
N VAL A 43 1.41 -7.50 20.98
CA VAL A 43 0.21 -7.11 21.73
C VAL A 43 0.38 -7.51 23.18
N GLU A 44 -0.04 -6.66 24.12
CA GLU A 44 -0.09 -7.01 25.54
C GLU A 44 -1.37 -7.80 25.84
N SER A 45 -1.21 -9.02 26.36
CA SER A 45 -2.30 -9.86 26.86
C SER A 45 -2.18 -10.01 28.37
N MET A 46 -3.31 -10.09 29.08
CA MET A 46 -3.28 -10.47 30.49
C MET A 46 -3.07 -11.97 30.60
N ALA A 47 -2.10 -12.40 31.42
CA ALA A 47 -1.87 -13.81 31.65
C ALA A 47 -3.19 -14.47 32.12
N PRO A 48 -3.57 -15.65 31.59
CA PRO A 48 -4.83 -16.32 31.91
C PRO A 48 -4.90 -16.82 33.37
N VAL A 49 -3.86 -16.61 34.17
CA VAL A 49 -3.76 -17.08 35.55
C VAL A 49 -4.27 -15.98 36.50
N LEU A 50 -5.24 -16.33 37.35
CA LEU A 50 -5.78 -15.48 38.43
C LEU A 50 -4.77 -15.31 39.59
N LEU A 51 -3.52 -14.98 39.29
CA LEU A 51 -2.54 -14.62 40.30
C LEU A 51 -2.73 -13.15 40.70
N PRO A 52 -2.86 -12.83 42.00
CA PRO A 52 -2.79 -11.45 42.42
C PRO A 52 -1.41 -10.89 42.01
N ARG A 53 -1.40 -9.89 41.12
CA ARG A 53 -0.24 -9.25 40.45
C ARG A 53 0.30 -9.93 39.17
N ALA A 54 -0.50 -10.67 38.42
CA ALA A 54 -0.10 -11.08 37.07
C ALA A 54 0.26 -9.86 36.20
N MET A 55 1.50 -9.81 35.70
CA MET A 55 1.93 -8.77 34.76
C MET A 55 1.41 -9.09 33.35
N PRO A 56 1.16 -8.08 32.50
CA PRO A 56 0.85 -8.31 31.09
C PRO A 56 2.00 -9.07 30.40
N THR A 57 1.66 -10.03 29.55
CA THR A 57 2.59 -10.74 28.68
C THR A 57 2.54 -10.13 27.28
N THR A 58 3.71 -9.97 26.65
CA THR A 58 3.79 -9.51 25.27
C THR A 58 3.71 -10.70 24.32
N GLU A 59 2.68 -10.76 23.50
CA GLU A 59 2.45 -11.80 22.50
C GLU A 59 2.84 -11.31 21.10
N ASN A 60 3.55 -12.15 20.33
CA ASN A 60 3.82 -11.91 18.93
C ASN A 60 2.64 -12.38 18.08
N VAL A 61 1.94 -11.45 17.42
CA VAL A 61 0.76 -11.74 16.59
C VAL A 61 1.06 -11.75 15.10
N CYS A 62 2.31 -12.01 14.70
CA CYS A 62 2.70 -12.07 13.31
C CYS A 62 1.94 -13.17 12.54
N GLY A 63 1.24 -12.78 11.47
CA GLY A 63 0.49 -13.67 10.59
C GLY A 63 1.16 -13.88 9.22
N ILE A 64 2.34 -13.31 8.98
CA ILE A 64 3.04 -13.44 7.70
C ILE A 64 3.56 -14.86 7.55
N VAL A 65 3.06 -15.57 6.56
CA VAL A 65 3.56 -16.87 6.11
C VAL A 65 4.33 -16.70 4.82
N GLU A 66 5.47 -17.38 4.69
CA GLU A 66 6.20 -17.41 3.41
C GLU A 66 5.28 -17.97 2.33
N VAL A 67 5.15 -17.23 1.23
CA VAL A 67 4.23 -17.54 0.14
C VAL A 67 4.90 -18.57 -0.79
N PRO A 68 4.50 -19.86 -0.81
CA PRO A 68 5.06 -20.84 -1.75
C PRO A 68 4.68 -20.49 -3.19
N LEU A 69 5.18 -21.24 -4.18
CA LEU A 69 4.86 -21.03 -5.59
C LEU A 69 3.33 -21.11 -5.83
N ILE A 70 2.71 -20.00 -6.24
CA ILE A 70 1.25 -19.89 -6.43
C ILE A 70 0.89 -19.93 -7.93
N VAL A 71 -0.12 -20.73 -8.29
CA VAL A 71 -0.82 -20.70 -9.58
C VAL A 71 -2.31 -20.38 -9.32
N GLY A 72 -2.89 -19.40 -10.01
CA GLY A 72 -4.34 -19.15 -10.00
C GLY A 72 -4.93 -18.30 -8.85
N GLY A 73 -4.11 -17.65 -8.02
CA GLY A 73 -4.58 -16.91 -6.84
C GLY A 73 -5.02 -17.84 -5.71
N ILE A 74 -4.50 -17.64 -4.50
CA ILE A 74 -4.84 -18.49 -3.33
C ILE A 74 -5.50 -17.62 -2.28
N LYS A 75 -6.45 -18.19 -1.54
CA LYS A 75 -7.06 -17.53 -0.38
C LYS A 75 -5.98 -17.14 0.63
N THR A 76 -6.06 -15.92 1.13
CA THR A 76 -5.15 -15.46 2.17
C THR A 76 -5.48 -16.12 3.49
N GLY A 77 -4.45 -16.35 4.31
CA GLY A 77 -4.65 -16.68 5.71
C GLY A 77 -5.14 -15.45 6.49
N PRO A 78 -5.78 -15.64 7.66
CA PRO A 78 -6.11 -14.53 8.52
C PRO A 78 -4.86 -13.84 9.05
N ARG A 79 -4.91 -12.51 9.19
CA ARG A 79 -3.80 -11.66 9.66
C ARG A 79 -2.58 -11.61 8.72
N GLU A 80 -2.65 -12.27 7.57
CA GLU A 80 -1.53 -12.37 6.64
C GLU A 80 -1.20 -11.00 6.01
N PHE A 81 -2.21 -10.22 5.64
CA PHE A 81 -2.04 -8.88 5.04
C PHE A 81 -2.82 -7.83 5.85
N PRO A 82 -2.32 -7.45 7.03
CA PRO A 82 -3.08 -6.62 7.98
C PRO A 82 -3.29 -5.18 7.48
N HIS A 83 -2.57 -4.76 6.46
CA HIS A 83 -2.72 -3.46 5.81
C HIS A 83 -3.72 -3.48 4.66
N MET A 84 -4.23 -4.64 4.24
CA MET A 84 -5.15 -4.73 3.10
C MET A 84 -6.47 -4.02 3.42
N ALA A 85 -6.84 -3.08 2.56
CA ALA A 85 -8.09 -2.34 2.65
C ALA A 85 -8.97 -2.62 1.43
N VAL A 86 -10.27 -2.72 1.63
CA VAL A 86 -11.25 -2.70 0.53
C VAL A 86 -12.05 -1.40 0.57
N ILE A 87 -12.27 -0.81 -0.60
CA ILE A 87 -12.87 0.51 -0.79
C ILE A 87 -14.27 0.34 -1.38
N GLY A 88 -15.23 0.95 -0.70
CA GLY A 88 -16.67 0.82 -0.96
C GLY A 88 -17.31 2.11 -1.44
N TYR A 89 -18.33 1.94 -2.28
CA TYR A 89 -19.12 3.01 -2.90
C TYR A 89 -20.60 2.83 -2.59
N GLY A 90 -21.41 3.88 -2.75
CA GLY A 90 -22.83 3.85 -2.45
C GLY A 90 -23.17 4.13 -0.98
N GLU A 91 -24.42 3.86 -0.61
CA GLU A 91 -24.96 4.08 0.74
C GLU A 91 -24.56 2.94 1.70
N GLU A 92 -24.59 3.21 3.01
CA GLU A 92 -24.09 2.27 4.05
C GLU A 92 -24.78 0.91 4.05
N ASN A 93 -26.05 0.85 3.65
CA ASN A 93 -26.84 -0.38 3.55
C ASN A 93 -26.70 -1.10 2.19
N ALA A 94 -25.97 -0.54 1.24
CA ALA A 94 -25.82 -1.06 -0.12
C ALA A 94 -24.40 -0.78 -0.66
N ILE A 95 -23.39 -1.07 0.17
CA ILE A 95 -21.99 -0.83 -0.17
C ILE A 95 -21.55 -1.79 -1.25
N GLU A 96 -21.01 -1.25 -2.35
CA GLU A 96 -20.31 -2.03 -3.36
C GLU A 96 -18.80 -1.87 -3.20
N TRP A 97 -18.13 -2.99 -2.97
CA TRP A 97 -16.68 -3.09 -2.83
C TRP A 97 -16.04 -3.27 -4.21
N MET A 98 -15.39 -2.21 -4.73
CA MET A 98 -14.91 -2.21 -6.13
C MET A 98 -13.40 -1.96 -6.28
N CYS A 99 -12.75 -1.39 -5.26
CA CYS A 99 -11.31 -1.12 -5.27
C CYS A 99 -10.64 -1.65 -4.00
N GLY A 100 -9.34 -1.87 -4.09
CA GLY A 100 -8.46 -2.12 -2.96
C GLY A 100 -7.69 -0.87 -2.53
N GLY A 101 -6.98 -0.99 -1.42
CA GLY A 101 -6.07 0.00 -0.90
C GLY A 101 -5.15 -0.60 0.14
N SER A 102 -4.30 0.23 0.73
CA SER A 102 -3.40 -0.17 1.82
C SER A 102 -3.40 0.85 2.93
N LEU A 103 -3.58 0.37 4.16
CA LEU A 103 -3.37 1.18 5.35
C LEU A 103 -1.89 1.57 5.45
N ILE A 104 -1.62 2.87 5.56
CA ILE A 104 -0.25 3.41 5.68
C ILE A 104 -0.06 4.27 6.93
N SER A 105 -1.14 4.58 7.64
CA SER A 105 -1.15 5.21 8.97
C SER A 105 -2.46 4.88 9.70
N GLU A 106 -2.68 5.44 10.87
CA GLU A 106 -3.91 5.33 11.66
C GLU A 106 -5.15 5.83 10.89
N THR A 107 -4.97 6.74 9.94
CA THR A 107 -6.08 7.45 9.28
C THR A 107 -5.94 7.56 7.76
N TYR A 108 -4.91 6.98 7.13
CA TYR A 108 -4.72 7.08 5.69
C TYR A 108 -4.62 5.72 5.00
N ILE A 109 -5.36 5.62 3.91
CA ILE A 109 -5.27 4.53 2.93
C ILE A 109 -4.58 5.06 1.67
N LEU A 110 -3.55 4.36 1.20
CA LEU A 110 -2.96 4.51 -0.11
C LEU A 110 -3.75 3.69 -1.14
N THR A 111 -4.14 4.29 -2.25
CA THR A 111 -4.90 3.63 -3.33
C THR A 111 -4.62 4.30 -4.68
N ALA A 112 -5.29 3.87 -5.74
CA ALA A 112 -5.22 4.50 -7.06
C ALA A 112 -6.16 5.72 -7.14
N ALA A 113 -5.79 6.73 -7.91
CA ALA A 113 -6.61 7.93 -8.06
C ALA A 113 -7.92 7.67 -8.80
N HIS A 114 -7.92 6.74 -9.75
CA HIS A 114 -9.15 6.31 -10.43
C HIS A 114 -10.15 5.62 -9.48
N CYS A 115 -9.72 5.17 -8.29
CA CYS A 115 -10.61 4.61 -7.27
C CYS A 115 -11.31 5.69 -6.43
N LEU A 116 -10.97 6.98 -6.54
CA LEU A 116 -11.60 8.01 -5.72
C LEU A 116 -13.09 8.23 -6.07
N ASN A 117 -13.48 7.95 -7.31
CA ASN A 117 -14.83 8.15 -7.80
C ASN A 117 -15.21 7.10 -8.85
N SER A 118 -16.30 6.38 -8.62
CA SER A 118 -16.92 5.48 -9.58
C SER A 118 -17.93 6.25 -10.44
N ASN A 119 -17.86 6.08 -11.76
CA ASN A 119 -18.80 6.71 -12.68
C ASN A 119 -20.26 6.32 -12.40
N GLU A 120 -20.49 5.12 -11.85
CA GLU A 120 -21.83 4.58 -11.60
C GLU A 120 -22.28 4.74 -10.14
N LYS A 121 -21.34 4.62 -9.19
CA LYS A 121 -21.64 4.54 -7.74
C LYS A 121 -21.24 5.80 -6.96
N GLY A 122 -20.64 6.78 -7.64
CA GLY A 122 -20.19 8.02 -7.05
C GLY A 122 -18.89 7.88 -6.25
N PRO A 123 -18.63 8.77 -5.28
CA PRO A 123 -17.34 8.83 -4.60
C PRO A 123 -17.09 7.63 -3.70
N ALA A 124 -15.82 7.25 -3.50
CA ALA A 124 -15.44 6.27 -2.49
C ALA A 124 -15.88 6.74 -1.10
N ARG A 125 -16.80 6.03 -0.44
CA ARG A 125 -17.40 6.45 0.84
C ARG A 125 -16.95 5.61 2.02
N TRP A 126 -16.53 4.39 1.78
CA TRP A 126 -16.28 3.41 2.83
C TRP A 126 -14.93 2.73 2.64
N VAL A 127 -14.29 2.40 3.74
CA VAL A 127 -13.10 1.55 3.80
C VAL A 127 -13.38 0.45 4.80
N ARG A 128 -13.04 -0.79 4.47
CA ARG A 128 -13.05 -1.92 5.41
C ARG A 128 -11.66 -2.55 5.46
N LEU A 129 -11.19 -2.78 6.68
CA LEU A 129 -9.88 -3.36 7.02
C LEU A 129 -10.08 -4.58 7.90
N GLY A 130 -9.05 -5.41 8.06
CA GLY A 130 -9.05 -6.52 9.02
C GLY A 130 -9.96 -7.68 8.66
N ASP A 131 -10.29 -7.81 7.37
CA ASP A 131 -11.21 -8.81 6.86
C ASP A 131 -10.58 -9.63 5.73
N VAL A 132 -10.82 -10.94 5.73
CA VAL A 132 -10.44 -11.84 4.64
C VAL A 132 -11.66 -12.39 3.88
N ASN A 133 -12.90 -12.08 4.32
CA ASN A 133 -14.11 -12.48 3.62
C ASN A 133 -15.27 -11.47 3.80
N LEU A 134 -15.81 -10.95 2.70
CA LEU A 134 -16.80 -9.87 2.70
C LEU A 134 -18.25 -10.29 3.07
N ASP A 135 -18.53 -11.57 3.31
CA ASP A 135 -19.87 -12.03 3.75
C ASP A 135 -20.14 -11.80 5.25
N GLY A 136 -19.15 -11.31 6.01
CA GLY A 136 -19.37 -10.78 7.35
C GLY A 136 -19.55 -11.80 8.48
N SER A 137 -19.25 -13.08 8.24
CA SER A 137 -19.38 -14.15 9.24
C SER A 137 -18.10 -14.97 9.44
N ASN A 138 -16.93 -14.43 9.07
CA ASN A 138 -15.67 -15.15 9.21
C ASN A 138 -15.13 -15.01 10.65
N PRO A 139 -15.03 -16.10 11.44
CA PRO A 139 -14.47 -16.04 12.80
C PRO A 139 -13.00 -15.63 12.81
N ASP A 140 -12.30 -15.72 11.68
CA ASP A 140 -10.91 -15.34 11.52
C ASP A 140 -10.72 -13.91 11.01
N SER A 141 -11.63 -12.99 11.33
CA SER A 141 -11.57 -11.57 10.93
C SER A 141 -11.97 -10.65 12.07
N ASN A 142 -11.41 -9.43 12.08
CA ASN A 142 -11.80 -8.36 13.00
C ASN A 142 -12.06 -7.06 12.20
N PRO A 143 -13.19 -6.99 11.47
CA PRO A 143 -13.39 -5.95 10.48
C PRO A 143 -13.58 -4.57 11.10
N GLN A 144 -12.86 -3.59 10.58
CA GLN A 144 -13.05 -2.17 10.90
C GLN A 144 -13.57 -1.43 9.67
N GLN A 145 -14.87 -1.12 9.67
CA GLN A 145 -15.51 -0.31 8.62
C GLN A 145 -15.51 1.18 8.98
N VAL A 146 -14.95 2.01 8.11
CA VAL A 146 -14.73 3.44 8.35
C VAL A 146 -15.20 4.27 7.16
N ALA A 147 -15.90 5.37 7.44
CA ALA A 147 -16.25 6.35 6.41
C ALA A 147 -15.01 7.11 5.93
N VAL A 148 -15.02 7.51 4.66
CA VAL A 148 -13.99 8.37 4.04
C VAL A 148 -14.34 9.83 4.31
N ALA A 149 -13.47 10.54 5.03
CA ALA A 149 -13.60 11.98 5.27
C ALA A 149 -13.04 12.81 4.11
N GLU A 150 -11.92 12.40 3.53
CA GLU A 150 -11.23 13.17 2.49
C GLU A 150 -10.66 12.25 1.40
N ARG A 151 -10.65 12.76 0.16
CA ARG A 151 -10.17 12.07 -1.05
C ARG A 151 -9.13 12.96 -1.70
N VAL A 152 -7.86 12.59 -1.60
CA VAL A 152 -6.74 13.42 -2.06
C VAL A 152 -6.07 12.72 -3.24
N ALA A 153 -6.37 13.18 -4.45
CA ALA A 153 -5.66 12.72 -5.65
C ALA A 153 -4.26 13.32 -5.71
N HIS A 154 -3.30 12.60 -6.28
CA HIS A 154 -2.04 13.21 -6.65
C HIS A 154 -2.29 14.35 -7.66
N PRO A 155 -1.65 15.53 -7.51
CA PRO A 155 -1.94 16.69 -8.36
C PRO A 155 -1.59 16.47 -9.85
N GLY A 156 -0.73 15.51 -10.16
CA GLY A 156 -0.42 15.10 -11.54
C GLY A 156 -1.49 14.22 -12.20
N TYR A 157 -2.46 13.69 -11.44
CA TYR A 157 -3.48 12.79 -11.98
C TYR A 157 -4.48 13.57 -12.85
N ALA A 158 -4.49 13.31 -14.15
CA ALA A 158 -5.32 14.02 -15.13
C ALA A 158 -5.98 13.03 -16.13
N PRO A 159 -7.10 12.38 -15.77
CA PRO A 159 -7.79 11.47 -16.68
C PRO A 159 -8.19 12.19 -17.98
N PRO A 160 -8.11 11.54 -19.16
CA PRO A 160 -7.96 10.10 -19.38
C PRO A 160 -6.52 9.58 -19.36
N SER A 161 -5.53 10.43 -19.06
CA SER A 161 -4.15 10.01 -18.85
C SER A 161 -4.07 8.94 -17.75
N ARG A 162 -3.17 7.97 -17.91
CA ARG A 162 -2.91 6.92 -16.92
C ARG A 162 -1.69 7.20 -16.03
N TYR A 163 -1.07 8.36 -16.17
CA TYR A 163 0.04 8.78 -15.32
C TYR A 163 -0.46 9.25 -13.95
N ASP A 164 0.41 9.17 -12.94
CA ASP A 164 0.18 9.73 -11.61
C ASP A 164 -1.08 9.17 -10.91
N ASP A 165 -1.45 7.94 -11.24
CA ASP A 165 -2.64 7.26 -10.73
C ASP A 165 -2.40 6.72 -9.31
N VAL A 166 -2.30 7.65 -8.36
CA VAL A 166 -2.12 7.40 -6.94
C VAL A 166 -2.91 8.42 -6.13
N ALA A 167 -3.50 7.98 -5.04
CA ALA A 167 -4.32 8.81 -4.17
C ALA A 167 -4.28 8.34 -2.72
N LEU A 168 -4.74 9.24 -1.85
CA LEU A 168 -4.90 9.01 -0.43
C LEU A 168 -6.37 9.19 -0.04
N LEU A 169 -6.88 8.26 0.77
CA LEU A 169 -8.16 8.42 1.46
C LEU A 169 -7.87 8.70 2.93
N ARG A 170 -8.36 9.83 3.44
CA ARG A 170 -8.36 10.12 4.88
C ARG A 170 -9.62 9.53 5.49
N LEU A 171 -9.44 8.68 6.49
CA LEU A 171 -10.50 8.06 7.26
C LEU A 171 -11.14 9.07 8.23
N ALA A 172 -12.45 8.96 8.44
CA ALA A 172 -13.20 9.82 9.36
C ALA A 172 -12.85 9.61 10.84
N ARG A 173 -12.22 8.47 11.17
CA ARG A 173 -11.66 8.19 12.49
C ARG A 173 -10.40 7.34 12.34
N ALA A 174 -9.55 7.36 13.37
CA ALA A 174 -8.42 6.46 13.47
C ALA A 174 -8.90 5.00 13.63
N VAL A 175 -8.21 4.08 12.97
CA VAL A 175 -8.39 2.64 13.18
C VAL A 175 -7.58 2.18 14.39
N ALA A 176 -8.09 1.17 15.09
CA ALA A 176 -7.34 0.52 16.15
C ALA A 176 -6.36 -0.48 15.53
N PHE A 177 -5.08 -0.39 15.87
CA PHE A 177 -4.13 -1.41 15.43
C PHE A 177 -4.27 -2.68 16.26
N ASP A 178 -4.26 -3.81 15.57
CA ASP A 178 -4.38 -5.13 16.19
C ASP A 178 -3.72 -6.21 15.30
N ALA A 179 -4.01 -7.47 15.58
CA ALA A 179 -3.50 -8.59 14.79
C ALA A 179 -3.95 -8.57 13.32
N TYR A 180 -5.08 -7.94 13.01
CA TYR A 180 -5.77 -7.95 11.71
C TYR A 180 -5.61 -6.63 10.94
N THR A 181 -5.33 -5.52 11.62
CA THR A 181 -5.26 -4.16 11.08
C THR A 181 -3.96 -3.51 11.50
N ARG A 182 -3.01 -3.35 10.58
CA ARG A 182 -1.73 -2.66 10.81
C ARG A 182 -1.27 -1.96 9.54
N PRO A 183 -0.59 -0.80 9.61
CA PRO A 183 -0.07 -0.13 8.44
C PRO A 183 1.05 -0.93 7.77
N ALA A 184 1.15 -0.85 6.44
CA ALA A 184 2.33 -1.25 5.70
C ALA A 184 3.37 -0.13 5.66
N CYS A 185 4.61 -0.50 5.43
CA CYS A 185 5.71 0.42 5.17
C CYS A 185 5.68 0.87 3.70
N LEU A 186 6.15 2.08 3.42
CA LEU A 186 6.38 2.52 2.05
C LEU A 186 7.79 2.09 1.61
N HIS A 187 7.90 1.53 0.42
CA HIS A 187 9.22 1.28 -0.17
C HIS A 187 9.79 2.58 -0.71
N VAL A 188 10.87 3.06 -0.10
CA VAL A 188 11.48 4.37 -0.41
C VAL A 188 12.51 4.26 -1.53
N ALA A 189 13.24 3.14 -1.62
CA ALA A 189 14.30 2.98 -2.61
C ALA A 189 13.74 2.79 -4.03
N THR A 190 14.50 3.21 -5.04
CA THR A 190 14.13 2.94 -6.44
C THR A 190 14.36 1.47 -6.81
N GLN A 191 15.39 0.85 -6.23
CA GLN A 191 15.70 -0.57 -6.37
C GLN A 191 14.67 -1.41 -5.64
N LEU A 192 14.14 -2.42 -6.31
CA LEU A 192 13.21 -3.36 -5.69
C LEU A 192 13.98 -4.34 -4.80
N PRO A 193 13.48 -4.66 -3.60
CA PRO A 193 14.22 -5.47 -2.62
C PRO A 193 14.16 -6.99 -2.94
N ALA A 194 13.36 -7.38 -3.94
CA ALA A 194 13.19 -8.77 -4.36
C ALA A 194 12.93 -8.82 -5.87
N ALA A 195 13.08 -10.03 -6.46
CA ALA A 195 12.73 -10.28 -7.86
C ALA A 195 11.22 -10.44 -8.09
N VAL A 196 10.44 -10.56 -7.02
CA VAL A 196 9.03 -10.92 -7.07
C VAL A 196 8.26 -10.15 -5.99
N GLY A 197 7.07 -9.66 -6.34
CA GLY A 197 6.11 -9.06 -5.42
C GLY A 197 4.90 -9.97 -5.17
N VAL A 198 4.12 -9.62 -4.16
CA VAL A 198 2.83 -10.23 -3.85
C VAL A 198 1.75 -9.17 -4.04
N ALA A 199 0.77 -9.45 -4.90
CA ALA A 199 -0.43 -8.64 -5.02
C ALA A 199 -1.57 -9.29 -4.23
N THR A 200 -2.41 -8.48 -3.61
CA THR A 200 -3.57 -8.94 -2.83
C THR A 200 -4.81 -8.12 -3.16
N GLY A 201 -5.96 -8.78 -3.18
CA GLY A 201 -7.24 -8.11 -3.43
C GLY A 201 -8.44 -9.04 -3.44
N PHE A 202 -9.62 -8.43 -3.50
CA PHE A 202 -10.92 -9.09 -3.61
C PHE A 202 -11.38 -9.14 -5.08
N GLY A 203 -10.45 -8.97 -6.04
CA GLY A 203 -10.74 -8.96 -7.45
C GLY A 203 -11.29 -10.27 -8.00
N LYS A 204 -11.67 -10.24 -9.28
CA LYS A 204 -12.17 -11.39 -10.02
C LYS A 204 -11.08 -12.46 -10.15
N ILE A 205 -11.46 -13.72 -9.93
CA ILE A 205 -10.59 -14.89 -10.10
C ILE A 205 -10.38 -15.19 -11.59
N GLU A 206 -11.36 -14.86 -12.43
CA GLU A 206 -11.32 -15.09 -13.88
C GLU A 206 -11.87 -13.89 -14.66
N PHE A 207 -11.32 -13.64 -15.86
CA PHE A 207 -11.80 -12.60 -16.76
C PHE A 207 -13.30 -12.75 -17.10
N ALA A 208 -13.79 -13.99 -17.14
CA ALA A 208 -15.17 -14.33 -17.48
C ALA A 208 -16.13 -14.40 -16.27
N SER A 209 -15.64 -14.27 -15.03
CA SER A 209 -16.55 -14.30 -13.87
C SER A 209 -17.29 -12.96 -13.73
N ALA A 210 -18.61 -13.03 -13.58
CA ALA A 210 -19.43 -11.85 -13.32
C ALA A 210 -19.20 -11.31 -11.89
N ALA A 211 -18.86 -12.17 -10.94
CA ALA A 211 -18.68 -11.84 -9.54
C ALA A 211 -17.19 -11.66 -9.16
N THR A 212 -16.92 -10.65 -8.33
CA THR A 212 -15.68 -10.49 -7.57
C THR A 212 -15.55 -11.59 -6.52
N SER A 213 -14.32 -11.89 -6.10
CA SER A 213 -14.11 -12.84 -5.01
C SER A 213 -14.62 -12.26 -3.70
N LYS A 214 -15.36 -13.06 -2.95
CA LYS A 214 -15.72 -12.70 -1.57
C LYS A 214 -14.56 -12.90 -0.61
N ASP A 215 -13.69 -13.85 -0.92
CA ASP A 215 -12.47 -14.14 -0.18
C ASP A 215 -11.34 -13.23 -0.66
N LEU A 216 -10.50 -12.76 0.26
CA LEU A 216 -9.26 -12.10 -0.07
C LEU A 216 -8.29 -13.11 -0.70
N LEU A 217 -7.70 -12.73 -1.83
CA LEU A 217 -6.78 -13.55 -2.59
C LEU A 217 -5.39 -12.93 -2.60
N LYS A 218 -4.37 -13.78 -2.76
CA LYS A 218 -2.98 -13.39 -3.01
C LYS A 218 -2.43 -14.06 -4.25
N VAL A 219 -1.56 -13.34 -4.95
CA VAL A 219 -0.79 -13.86 -6.09
C VAL A 219 0.64 -13.38 -6.04
N ARG A 220 1.57 -14.27 -6.35
CA ARG A 220 3.00 -13.99 -6.45
C ARG A 220 3.34 -13.63 -7.90
N LEU A 221 3.84 -12.41 -8.14
CA LEU A 221 4.07 -11.84 -9.47
C LEU A 221 5.52 -11.41 -9.65
N PRO A 222 6.26 -11.98 -10.62
CA PRO A 222 7.61 -11.54 -10.90
C PRO A 222 7.60 -10.10 -11.43
N PHE A 223 8.59 -9.30 -11.02
CA PHE A 223 8.77 -7.97 -11.58
C PHE A 223 9.28 -8.08 -13.02
N ILE A 224 8.74 -7.24 -13.89
CA ILE A 224 9.09 -7.24 -15.31
C ILE A 224 10.02 -6.06 -15.58
N PRO A 225 11.18 -6.30 -16.21
CA PRO A 225 12.11 -5.23 -16.59
C PRO A 225 11.43 -4.17 -17.45
N HIS A 226 11.81 -2.90 -17.24
CA HIS A 226 11.17 -1.76 -17.88
C HIS A 226 11.06 -1.91 -19.41
N GLY A 227 12.15 -2.29 -20.10
CA GLY A 227 12.13 -2.45 -21.56
C GLY A 227 11.16 -3.53 -22.07
N GLN A 228 10.94 -4.61 -21.30
CA GLN A 228 9.94 -5.62 -21.65
C GLN A 228 8.52 -5.08 -21.45
N CYS A 229 8.31 -4.32 -20.37
CA CYS A 229 7.01 -3.70 -20.15
C CYS A 229 6.69 -2.62 -21.19
N GLU A 230 7.66 -1.77 -21.54
CA GLU A 230 7.50 -0.77 -22.60
C GLU A 230 7.14 -1.45 -23.93
N ALA A 231 7.82 -2.55 -24.29
CA ALA A 231 7.51 -3.32 -25.47
C ALA A 231 6.07 -3.87 -25.47
N ALA A 232 5.58 -4.37 -24.33
CA ALA A 232 4.20 -4.87 -24.18
C ALA A 232 3.13 -3.77 -24.40
N TYR A 233 3.49 -2.51 -24.16
CA TYR A 233 2.62 -1.33 -24.33
C TYR A 233 3.03 -0.44 -25.52
N ALA A 234 3.87 -0.93 -26.43
CA ALA A 234 4.38 -0.14 -27.55
C ALA A 234 3.26 0.42 -28.45
N ALA A 235 2.18 -0.36 -28.66
CA ALA A 235 1.03 0.06 -29.45
C ALA A 235 0.18 1.16 -28.78
N ASP A 236 0.30 1.33 -27.47
CA ASP A 236 -0.43 2.34 -26.70
C ASP A 236 0.34 3.67 -26.61
N ARG A 237 1.63 3.68 -26.96
CA ARG A 237 2.48 4.87 -26.95
C ARG A 237 1.96 5.90 -27.96
N GLY A 238 1.88 7.16 -27.53
CA GLY A 238 1.32 8.26 -28.33
C GLY A 238 -0.21 8.35 -28.24
N SER A 239 -0.89 7.45 -27.52
CA SER A 239 -2.32 7.56 -27.25
C SER A 239 -2.63 8.62 -26.20
N ARG A 240 -3.90 9.04 -26.11
CA ARG A 240 -4.38 9.92 -25.01
C ARG A 240 -4.19 9.36 -23.61
N ARG A 241 -4.01 8.03 -23.47
CA ARG A 241 -3.85 7.34 -22.19
C ARG A 241 -2.38 7.20 -21.79
N LEU A 242 -1.51 6.97 -22.76
CA LEU A 242 -0.07 6.70 -22.60
C LEU A 242 0.73 7.46 -23.66
N ALA A 243 0.67 8.78 -23.63
CA ALA A 243 1.34 9.64 -24.62
C ALA A 243 2.85 9.33 -24.72
N ASP A 244 3.50 9.14 -23.58
CA ASP A 244 4.94 8.85 -23.47
C ASP A 244 5.24 7.35 -23.28
N GLY A 245 4.24 6.48 -23.41
CA GLY A 245 4.39 5.06 -23.06
C GLY A 245 4.53 4.83 -21.55
N ILE A 246 5.22 3.76 -21.16
CA ILE A 246 5.47 3.42 -19.75
C ILE A 246 6.63 4.28 -19.23
N ARG A 247 6.48 4.91 -18.05
CA ARG A 247 7.52 5.76 -17.44
C ARG A 247 8.20 5.02 -16.29
N GLU A 248 9.44 4.57 -16.46
CA GLU A 248 10.16 3.79 -15.45
C GLU A 248 10.21 4.46 -14.06
N ALA A 249 10.36 5.78 -14.04
CA ALA A 249 10.50 6.55 -12.81
C ALA A 249 9.25 6.49 -11.92
N SER A 250 8.04 6.43 -12.51
CA SER A 250 6.78 6.52 -11.78
C SER A 250 5.86 5.31 -11.96
N MET A 251 6.26 4.36 -12.81
CA MET A 251 5.54 3.11 -13.08
C MET A 251 6.46 1.90 -12.92
N LEU A 252 5.86 0.79 -12.52
CA LEU A 252 6.50 -0.53 -12.50
C LEU A 252 5.54 -1.55 -13.08
N CYS A 253 6.09 -2.68 -13.51
CA CYS A 253 5.30 -3.77 -14.08
C CYS A 253 5.58 -5.08 -13.37
N ALA A 254 4.53 -5.87 -13.18
CA ALA A 254 4.62 -7.21 -12.63
C ALA A 254 3.57 -8.10 -13.31
N GLY A 255 3.90 -9.39 -13.45
CA GLY A 255 3.03 -10.34 -14.15
C GLY A 255 3.82 -11.56 -14.59
N GLU A 256 3.14 -12.67 -14.86
CA GLU A 256 3.80 -13.87 -15.40
C GLU A 256 3.96 -13.76 -16.93
N PRO A 257 5.19 -13.76 -17.49
CA PRO A 257 5.40 -13.64 -18.93
C PRO A 257 4.70 -14.72 -19.74
N LYS A 258 4.64 -15.95 -19.20
CA LYS A 258 3.95 -17.10 -19.82
C LYS A 258 2.41 -17.04 -19.70
N GLY A 259 1.86 -15.99 -19.11
CA GLY A 259 0.44 -15.87 -18.80
C GLY A 259 0.01 -16.78 -17.63
N GLY A 260 -1.28 -16.77 -17.33
CA GLY A 260 -1.89 -17.56 -16.26
C GLY A 260 -1.80 -16.93 -14.85
N LYS A 261 -1.06 -15.83 -14.65
CA LYS A 261 -1.03 -15.08 -13.37
C LYS A 261 -0.97 -13.58 -13.61
N ASP A 262 -1.93 -12.86 -13.08
CA ASP A 262 -1.96 -11.40 -13.09
C ASP A 262 -2.93 -10.87 -12.01
N THR A 263 -2.84 -9.58 -11.69
CA THR A 263 -3.93 -8.87 -11.01
C THR A 263 -5.12 -8.68 -11.94
N CYS A 264 -6.34 -8.75 -11.43
CA CYS A 264 -7.54 -8.62 -12.23
C CYS A 264 -8.46 -7.47 -11.79
N GLN A 265 -9.59 -7.31 -12.50
CA GLN A 265 -10.62 -6.34 -12.13
C GLN A 265 -11.04 -6.54 -10.67
N GLY A 266 -11.06 -5.45 -9.90
CA GLY A 266 -11.35 -5.46 -8.46
C GLY A 266 -10.11 -5.50 -7.54
N ASP A 267 -8.91 -5.67 -8.11
CA ASP A 267 -7.63 -5.44 -7.40
C ASP A 267 -7.12 -4.00 -7.58
N SER A 268 -7.81 -3.18 -8.38
CA SER A 268 -7.49 -1.77 -8.63
C SER A 268 -7.27 -1.00 -7.34
N GLY A 269 -6.17 -0.26 -7.24
CA GLY A 269 -5.77 0.47 -6.03
C GLY A 269 -5.20 -0.41 -4.91
N GLY A 270 -5.30 -1.73 -5.02
CA GLY A 270 -4.69 -2.68 -4.09
C GLY A 270 -3.16 -2.65 -4.15
N PRO A 271 -2.48 -3.26 -3.16
CA PRO A 271 -1.04 -3.22 -3.08
C PRO A 271 -0.35 -4.25 -3.97
N LEU A 272 0.83 -3.86 -4.46
CA LEU A 272 1.92 -4.76 -4.76
C LEU A 272 3.00 -4.59 -3.69
N GLN A 273 3.33 -5.67 -3.00
CA GLN A 273 4.17 -5.62 -1.81
C GLN A 273 5.25 -6.70 -1.75
N VAL A 274 6.22 -6.47 -0.88
CA VAL A 274 7.31 -7.39 -0.55
C VAL A 274 7.41 -7.54 0.95
N SER A 275 7.66 -8.75 1.45
CA SER A 275 7.89 -8.97 2.89
C SER A 275 9.24 -8.37 3.27
N LEU A 276 9.28 -7.64 4.39
CA LEU A 276 10.49 -7.06 4.93
C LEU A 276 11.14 -8.03 5.91
N GLN A 277 12.46 -8.12 5.83
CA GLN A 277 13.24 -8.74 6.91
C GLN A 277 13.28 -7.80 8.11
N GLU A 278 13.46 -6.50 7.85
CA GLU A 278 13.39 -5.45 8.86
C GLU A 278 12.61 -4.22 8.36
N PRO A 279 11.66 -3.68 9.14
CA PRO A 279 11.21 -4.20 10.44
C PRO A 279 10.50 -5.55 10.34
N TYR A 280 10.71 -6.42 11.33
CA TYR A 280 10.09 -7.75 11.40
C TYR A 280 8.56 -7.70 11.22
N CYS A 281 8.04 -8.68 10.48
CA CYS A 281 6.61 -8.88 10.22
C CYS A 281 5.90 -7.68 9.55
N MET A 282 6.61 -6.96 8.69
CA MET A 282 6.06 -5.84 7.92
C MET A 282 6.16 -6.11 6.42
N TYR A 283 5.29 -5.45 5.66
CA TYR A 283 5.36 -5.39 4.21
C TYR A 283 5.82 -4.01 3.75
N GLY A 284 6.64 -3.98 2.70
CA GLY A 284 6.96 -2.78 1.94
C GLY A 284 6.07 -2.67 0.71
N LEU A 285 5.30 -1.59 0.60
CA LEU A 285 4.51 -1.28 -0.59
C LEU A 285 5.44 -0.78 -1.68
N VAL A 286 5.57 -1.54 -2.76
CA VAL A 286 6.39 -1.17 -3.91
C VAL A 286 5.55 -0.55 -5.03
N GLY A 287 4.27 -0.95 -5.12
CA GLY A 287 3.36 -0.50 -6.16
C GLY A 287 1.90 -0.40 -5.71
N VAL A 288 1.15 0.43 -6.42
CA VAL A 288 -0.32 0.53 -6.32
C VAL A 288 -0.92 0.11 -7.66
N THR A 289 -1.83 -0.88 -7.66
CA THR A 289 -2.43 -1.43 -8.89
C THR A 289 -3.16 -0.34 -9.68
N SER A 290 -2.71 -0.03 -10.90
CA SER A 290 -3.25 1.07 -11.70
C SER A 290 -4.06 0.56 -12.90
N PHE A 291 -3.41 -0.11 -13.86
CA PHE A 291 -4.09 -0.63 -15.04
C PHE A 291 -3.39 -1.88 -15.60
N GLY A 292 -4.10 -2.62 -16.45
CA GLY A 292 -3.58 -3.74 -17.21
C GLY A 292 -4.43 -3.94 -18.47
N LYS A 293 -3.94 -4.74 -19.42
CA LYS A 293 -4.71 -5.07 -20.64
C LYS A 293 -5.76 -6.14 -20.36
N PHE A 294 -5.32 -7.31 -19.91
CA PHE A 294 -6.18 -8.48 -19.70
C PHE A 294 -5.60 -9.36 -18.61
N CYS A 295 -6.40 -9.70 -17.60
CA CYS A 295 -5.96 -10.51 -16.48
C CYS A 295 -5.44 -11.88 -16.95
N GLY A 296 -4.19 -12.19 -16.61
CA GLY A 296 -3.61 -13.51 -16.81
C GLY A 296 -3.30 -13.83 -18.27
N PHE A 297 -3.38 -12.86 -19.17
CA PHE A 297 -3.04 -13.08 -20.58
C PHE A 297 -1.52 -13.06 -20.78
N GLN A 298 -1.04 -13.88 -21.73
CA GLN A 298 0.38 -13.90 -22.09
C GLN A 298 0.85 -12.50 -22.50
N ASN A 299 2.07 -12.15 -22.08
CA ASN A 299 2.73 -10.88 -22.43
C ASN A 299 1.91 -9.61 -22.12
N SER A 300 0.99 -9.66 -21.16
CA SER A 300 0.15 -8.51 -20.78
C SER A 300 0.39 -8.17 -19.31
N PRO A 301 1.52 -7.53 -18.96
CA PRO A 301 1.82 -7.25 -17.58
C PRO A 301 0.92 -6.16 -17.01
N ALA A 302 0.53 -6.29 -15.74
CA ALA A 302 -0.09 -5.21 -15.00
C ALA A 302 0.90 -4.09 -14.70
N VAL A 303 0.41 -2.86 -14.77
CA VAL A 303 1.15 -1.64 -14.48
C VAL A 303 0.66 -1.08 -13.15
N TYR A 304 1.63 -0.71 -12.32
CA TYR A 304 1.43 -0.17 -10.99
C TYR A 304 2.10 1.19 -10.90
N SER A 305 1.50 2.10 -10.12
CA SER A 305 2.15 3.35 -9.72
C SER A 305 3.30 3.02 -8.76
N ARG A 306 4.53 3.41 -9.09
CA ARG A 306 5.73 3.11 -8.31
C ARG A 306 5.75 3.93 -7.02
N VAL A 307 5.59 3.28 -5.87
CA VAL A 307 5.44 3.96 -4.57
C VAL A 307 6.61 4.89 -4.26
N SER A 308 7.86 4.45 -4.49
CA SER A 308 9.06 5.26 -4.21
C SER A 308 9.09 6.60 -4.93
N HIS A 309 8.45 6.73 -6.09
CA HIS A 309 8.33 8.00 -6.80
C HIS A 309 7.47 9.02 -6.05
N TYR A 310 6.40 8.54 -5.38
CA TYR A 310 5.38 9.37 -4.77
C TYR A 310 5.58 9.56 -3.26
N VAL A 311 6.57 8.89 -2.64
CA VAL A 311 6.90 9.05 -1.22
C VAL A 311 6.99 10.52 -0.78
N PRO A 312 7.69 11.43 -1.49
CA PRO A 312 7.74 12.83 -1.05
C PRO A 312 6.36 13.49 -0.95
N TRP A 313 5.48 13.20 -1.91
CA TRP A 313 4.09 13.69 -1.89
C TRP A 313 3.28 13.04 -0.77
N ILE A 314 3.38 11.72 -0.61
CA ILE A 314 2.69 10.98 0.46
C ILE A 314 3.07 11.54 1.83
N GLU A 315 4.36 11.74 2.09
CA GLU A 315 4.85 12.30 3.35
C GLU A 315 4.32 13.71 3.61
N SER A 316 4.22 14.55 2.57
CA SER A 316 3.70 15.92 2.69
C SER A 316 2.22 15.99 3.08
N VAL A 317 1.45 14.93 2.81
CA VAL A 317 0.01 14.87 3.10
C VAL A 317 -0.27 14.10 4.39
N VAL A 318 0.39 12.94 4.57
CA VAL A 318 0.07 12.00 5.66
C VAL A 318 0.77 12.40 6.97
N TRP A 319 1.98 12.95 6.88
CA TRP A 319 2.78 13.36 8.04
C TRP A 319 3.34 14.78 7.83
N PRO A 320 2.48 15.81 7.70
CA PRO A 320 2.91 17.18 7.44
C PRO A 320 3.88 17.71 8.52
#